data_AF-A0A2U9BU22-F1
#
_entry.id   AF-A0A2U9BU22-F1
#
_cell.length_a   1.000
_cell.length_b   1.000
_cell.length_c   1.000
_cell.angle_alpha   90.00
_cell.angle_beta   90.00
_cell.angle_gamma   90.00
#
_symmetry.space_group_name_H-M   'P 1'
#
loop_
_entity.id
_entity.type
_entity.pdbx_description
1 polymer ?
#
loop_
_entity_poly.entity_id
_entity_poly.type
_entity_poly.pdbx_seq_one_letter_code
_entity_poly.pdbx_strand_id
1 'polypeptide(L)'
;MFPVLPGSHLPLNNPALEFIKYVCQVLSLDANIVNQVNKLKRDLLRLVDVGEFSENAQFQDPCNSYILPEVICHHCNFCRDLDLCKDPSVAQDGSVLPQWFCSNCQAQYETESIEMALVEALQKKLMSYTLQDLVCTKCKGVKEANMPLYCRCAGDFDLTFSAKSFSEQITVFRNIASHYNMSFLEETIDWLLVMSPHVGQSIH
;
A
#
# COMPACT_ATOMS: atom_id res chain seq x y z
N MET A 1 -7.89 5.01 -20.02
CA MET A 1 -7.65 3.80 -19.22
C MET A 1 -6.50 4.13 -18.28
N PHE A 2 -6.65 3.91 -16.97
CA PHE A 2 -5.56 4.12 -16.01
C PHE A 2 -4.69 2.86 -15.96
N PRO A 3 -3.36 2.97 -15.85
CA PRO A 3 -2.50 1.81 -15.70
C PRO A 3 -2.75 1.13 -14.34
N VAL A 4 -2.79 -0.20 -14.34
CA VAL A 4 -2.83 -0.99 -13.10
C VAL A 4 -1.39 -1.32 -12.73
N LEU A 5 -0.88 -0.60 -11.74
CA LEU A 5 0.46 -0.77 -11.18
C LEU A 5 0.39 -1.51 -9.85
N PRO A 6 1.50 -2.09 -9.35
CA PRO A 6 1.52 -2.82 -8.07
C PRO A 6 1.00 -1.98 -6.88
N GLY A 7 1.24 -0.66 -6.89
CA GLY A 7 0.74 0.24 -5.85
C GLY A 7 -0.72 0.71 -6.04
N SER A 8 -1.39 0.35 -7.13
CA SER A 8 -2.74 0.84 -7.44
C SER A 8 -3.79 0.30 -6.46
N HIS A 9 -4.50 1.21 -5.79
CA HIS A 9 -5.59 0.85 -4.87
C HIS A 9 -6.86 1.69 -5.02
N LEU A 10 -6.81 2.79 -5.80
CA LEU A 10 -7.96 3.67 -6.00
C LEU A 10 -8.77 3.25 -7.25
N PRO A 11 -10.11 3.23 -7.18
CA PRO A 11 -10.96 3.03 -8.35
C PRO A 11 -11.06 4.34 -9.15
N LEU A 12 -10.11 4.57 -10.06
CA LEU A 12 -10.04 5.78 -10.88
C LEU A 12 -10.98 5.67 -12.09
N ASN A 13 -12.08 6.43 -12.07
CA ASN A 13 -13.13 6.35 -13.10
C ASN A 13 -13.27 7.60 -13.99
N ASN A 14 -12.81 8.77 -13.52
CA ASN A 14 -12.96 10.03 -14.25
C ASN A 14 -11.60 10.64 -14.59
N PRO A 15 -11.09 10.44 -15.82
CA PRO A 15 -9.78 10.96 -16.25
C PRO A 15 -9.60 12.46 -16.05
N ALA A 16 -10.64 13.27 -16.31
CA ALA A 16 -10.55 14.71 -16.16
C ALA A 16 -10.43 15.11 -14.69
N LEU A 17 -11.23 14.50 -13.81
CA LEU A 17 -11.17 14.75 -12.37
C LEU A 17 -9.81 14.36 -11.78
N GLU A 18 -9.30 13.16 -12.12
CA GLU A 18 -8.00 12.71 -11.62
C GLU A 18 -6.85 13.57 -12.15
N PHE A 19 -6.90 14.00 -13.42
CA PHE A 19 -5.95 14.95 -13.96
C PHE A 19 -5.93 16.27 -13.19
N ILE A 20 -7.11 16.83 -12.89
CA ILE A 20 -7.23 18.06 -12.09
C ILE A 20 -6.61 17.87 -10.71
N LYS A 21 -6.94 16.77 -10.02
CA LYS A 21 -6.39 16.46 -8.70
C LYS A 21 -4.87 16.37 -8.72
N TYR A 22 -4.29 15.61 -9.65
CA TYR A 22 -2.85 15.36 -9.70
C TYR A 22 -2.07 16.63 -10.06
N VAL A 23 -2.49 17.34 -11.10
CA VAL A 23 -1.80 18.58 -11.51
C VAL A 23 -1.90 19.65 -10.43
N CYS A 24 -3.08 19.86 -9.83
CA CYS A 24 -3.22 20.84 -8.76
C CYS A 24 -2.45 20.44 -7.50
N GLN A 25 -2.34 19.15 -7.18
CA GLN A 25 -1.54 18.67 -6.05
C GLN A 25 -0.05 18.97 -6.26
N VAL A 26 0.48 18.66 -7.45
CA VAL A 26 1.89 18.95 -7.80
C VAL A 26 2.18 20.44 -7.79
N LEU A 27 1.30 21.26 -8.37
CA LEU A 27 1.46 22.73 -8.36
C LEU A 27 1.38 23.32 -6.95
N SER A 28 0.58 22.71 -6.06
CA SER A 28 0.46 23.15 -4.66
C SER A 28 1.73 22.90 -3.83
N LEU A 29 2.72 22.17 -4.36
CA LEU A 29 4.02 22.00 -3.70
C LEU A 29 4.82 23.33 -3.65
N ASP A 30 4.55 24.27 -4.55
CA ASP A 30 5.11 25.62 -4.49
C ASP A 30 4.24 26.54 -3.63
N ALA A 31 4.75 26.88 -2.44
CA ALA A 31 4.08 27.73 -1.47
C ALA A 31 3.73 29.13 -2.01
N ASN A 32 4.41 29.63 -3.04
CA ASN A 32 4.19 30.97 -3.60
C ASN A 32 2.92 31.08 -4.45
N ILE A 33 2.39 29.94 -4.93
CA ILE A 33 1.26 29.91 -5.87
C ILE A 33 0.01 29.21 -5.34
N VAL A 34 -0.01 28.83 -4.05
CA VAL A 34 -1.10 28.05 -3.44
C VAL A 34 -2.47 28.71 -3.64
N ASN A 35 -2.58 30.03 -3.50
CA ASN A 35 -3.86 30.74 -3.68
C ASN A 35 -4.36 30.69 -5.14
N GLN A 36 -3.44 30.80 -6.10
CA GLN A 36 -3.71 30.72 -7.52
C GLN A 36 -4.12 29.29 -7.90
N VAL A 37 -3.44 28.29 -7.34
CA VAL A 37 -3.75 26.87 -7.55
C VAL A 37 -5.11 26.51 -6.93
N ASN A 38 -5.45 27.04 -5.75
CA ASN A 38 -6.76 26.83 -5.14
C ASN A 38 -7.89 27.43 -6.01
N LYS A 39 -7.68 28.63 -6.56
CA LYS A 39 -8.63 29.24 -7.50
C LYS A 39 -8.77 28.41 -8.77
N LEU A 40 -7.64 27.99 -9.35
CA LEU A 40 -7.61 27.12 -10.52
C LEU A 40 -8.36 25.80 -10.26
N LYS A 41 -8.09 25.14 -9.13
CA LYS A 41 -8.76 23.89 -8.75
C LYS A 41 -10.28 24.08 -8.66
N ARG A 42 -10.75 25.16 -8.04
CA ARG A 42 -12.19 25.49 -7.98
C ARG A 42 -12.79 25.64 -9.37
N ASP A 43 -12.14 26.42 -10.23
CA ASP A 43 -12.64 26.70 -11.58
C ASP A 43 -12.66 25.41 -12.43
N LEU A 44 -11.61 24.57 -12.34
CA LEU A 44 -11.53 23.28 -13.03
C LEU A 44 -12.56 22.27 -12.54
N LEU A 45 -12.78 22.16 -11.22
CA LEU A 45 -13.78 21.27 -10.64
C LEU A 45 -15.19 21.64 -11.10
N ARG A 46 -15.48 22.95 -11.23
CA ARG A 46 -16.74 23.45 -11.77
C ARG A 46 -16.96 23.04 -13.23
N LEU A 47 -15.90 22.93 -14.04
CA LEU A 47 -16.00 22.47 -15.43
C LEU A 47 -16.37 20.99 -15.56
N VAL A 48 -16.05 20.17 -14.55
CA VAL A 48 -16.37 18.74 -14.51
C VAL A 48 -17.56 18.41 -13.60
N ASP A 49 -18.31 19.43 -13.19
CA ASP A 49 -19.50 19.34 -12.32
C ASP A 49 -19.24 18.61 -10.99
N VAL A 50 -18.07 18.85 -10.38
CA VAL A 50 -17.70 18.33 -9.06
C VAL A 50 -17.58 19.49 -8.09
N GLY A 51 -18.24 19.39 -6.93
CA GLY A 51 -18.14 20.41 -5.88
C GLY A 51 -16.75 20.45 -5.24
N GLU A 52 -16.23 21.65 -4.93
CA GLU A 52 -14.88 21.82 -4.37
C GLU A 52 -14.67 21.13 -3.01
N PHE A 53 -15.75 20.95 -2.26
CA PHE A 53 -15.78 20.28 -0.94
C PHE A 53 -16.28 18.83 -1.01
N SER A 54 -16.50 18.29 -2.22
CA SER A 54 -16.86 16.88 -2.38
C SER A 54 -15.69 15.99 -1.95
N GLU A 55 -15.98 14.84 -1.34
CA GLU A 55 -14.97 13.80 -1.09
C GLU A 55 -14.26 13.40 -2.40
N ASN A 56 -15.01 13.37 -3.50
CA ASN A 56 -14.47 13.10 -4.84
C ASN A 56 -13.48 14.16 -5.32
N ALA A 57 -13.42 15.36 -4.75
CA ALA A 57 -12.48 16.42 -5.13
C ALA A 57 -11.17 16.39 -4.33
N GLN A 58 -11.10 15.58 -3.27
CA GLN A 58 -9.91 15.44 -2.45
C GLN A 58 -8.87 14.60 -3.19
N PHE A 59 -7.62 15.04 -3.14
CA PHE A 59 -6.51 14.25 -3.66
C PHE A 59 -6.23 13.10 -2.69
N GLN A 60 -6.06 11.90 -3.23
CA GLN A 60 -5.56 10.73 -2.53
C GLN A 60 -4.37 10.22 -3.36
N ASP A 61 -3.28 9.82 -2.70
CA ASP A 61 -2.13 9.23 -3.42
C ASP A 61 -2.62 7.94 -4.10
N PRO A 62 -2.54 7.83 -5.44
CA PRO A 62 -3.02 6.64 -6.14
C PRO A 62 -2.08 5.43 -6.03
N CYS A 63 -0.89 5.62 -5.46
CA CYS A 63 0.17 4.62 -5.44
C CYS A 63 0.64 4.35 -4.00
N ASN A 64 0.19 3.21 -3.45
CA ASN A 64 0.78 2.63 -2.27
C ASN A 64 2.27 2.33 -2.53
N SER A 65 3.06 2.41 -1.47
CA SER A 65 4.48 2.04 -1.49
C SER A 65 4.67 0.78 -0.65
N TYR A 66 5.54 -0.11 -1.11
CA TYR A 66 6.07 -1.18 -0.28
C TYR A 66 7.58 -1.23 -0.45
N ILE A 67 8.27 -0.91 0.64
CA ILE A 67 9.73 -0.86 0.68
C ILE A 67 10.22 -2.18 1.27
N LEU A 68 10.98 -2.91 0.46
CA LEU A 68 11.75 -4.05 0.93
C LEU A 68 13.10 -3.52 1.46
N PRO A 69 13.36 -3.62 2.78
CA PRO A 69 14.57 -3.05 3.37
C PRO A 69 15.80 -3.87 3.01
N GLU A 70 16.95 -3.20 2.92
CA GLU A 70 18.28 -3.81 2.92
C GLU A 70 18.51 -4.89 1.83
N VAL A 71 18.02 -4.66 0.62
CA VAL A 71 18.23 -5.57 -0.52
C VAL A 71 19.68 -5.48 -1.00
N ILE A 72 20.40 -6.59 -0.91
CA ILE A 72 21.82 -6.70 -1.27
C ILE A 72 21.95 -7.21 -2.71
N CYS A 73 22.71 -6.48 -3.54
CA CYS A 73 23.05 -6.95 -4.88
C CYS A 73 24.15 -8.02 -4.83
N HIS A 74 23.86 -9.24 -5.29
CA HIS A 74 24.82 -10.35 -5.34
C HIS A 74 26.05 -10.11 -6.26
N HIS A 75 26.00 -9.12 -7.15
CA HIS A 75 27.10 -8.81 -8.07
C HIS A 75 28.11 -7.82 -7.49
N CYS A 76 27.66 -6.81 -6.74
CA CYS A 76 28.53 -5.72 -6.25
C CYS A 76 28.41 -5.44 -4.75
N ASN A 77 27.59 -6.22 -4.02
CA ASN A 77 27.30 -6.06 -2.60
C ASN A 77 26.71 -4.69 -2.21
N PHE A 78 26.22 -3.92 -3.18
CA PHE A 78 25.51 -2.68 -2.90
C PHE A 78 24.17 -3.00 -2.22
N CYS A 79 23.97 -2.43 -1.04
CA CYS A 79 22.78 -2.60 -0.21
C CYS A 79 21.92 -1.36 -0.31
N ARG A 80 20.63 -1.53 -0.61
CA ARG A 80 19.66 -0.44 -0.59
C ARG A 80 18.26 -0.95 -0.28
N ASP A 81 17.42 -0.05 0.18
CA ASP A 81 15.99 -0.28 0.22
C ASP A 81 15.42 -0.23 -1.21
N LEU A 82 14.47 -1.12 -1.52
CA LEU A 82 13.85 -1.23 -2.83
C LEU A 82 12.34 -1.01 -2.72
N ASP A 83 11.82 0.03 -3.36
CA ASP A 83 10.37 0.28 -3.42
C ASP A 83 9.77 -0.50 -4.59
N LEU A 84 9.10 -1.62 -4.30
CA LEU A 84 8.56 -2.52 -5.32
C LEU A 84 7.41 -1.90 -6.14
N CYS A 85 6.82 -0.81 -5.63
CA CYS A 85 5.70 -0.14 -6.27
C CYS A 85 6.12 1.09 -7.08
N LYS A 86 7.17 1.80 -6.64
CA LYS A 86 7.59 3.09 -7.21
C LYS A 86 8.94 3.04 -7.92
N ASP A 87 9.83 2.09 -7.60
CA ASP A 87 11.12 2.01 -8.27
C ASP A 87 10.93 1.63 -9.75
N PRO A 88 11.68 2.25 -10.66
CA PRO A 88 11.54 2.02 -12.08
C PRO A 88 11.90 0.57 -12.42
N SER A 89 10.88 -0.23 -12.70
CA SER A 89 11.04 -1.55 -13.31
C SER A 89 11.06 -1.40 -14.83
N VAL A 90 12.08 -1.93 -15.50
CA VAL A 90 12.10 -1.91 -16.98
C VAL A 90 11.18 -3.01 -17.48
N ALA A 91 10.03 -2.64 -18.03
CA ALA A 91 9.23 -3.52 -18.87
C ALA A 91 9.48 -3.10 -20.33
N GLN A 92 10.11 -3.96 -21.12
CA GLN A 92 10.17 -3.73 -22.57
C GLN A 92 8.82 -4.15 -23.18
N ASP A 93 8.11 -3.16 -23.74
CA ASP A 93 6.94 -3.31 -24.62
C ASP A 93 5.85 -4.29 -24.16
N GLY A 94 5.54 -4.34 -22.85
CA GLY A 94 4.42 -5.11 -22.29
C GLY A 94 4.48 -6.63 -22.50
N SER A 95 5.57 -7.12 -23.08
CA SER A 95 5.80 -8.53 -23.44
C SER A 95 6.78 -9.21 -22.48
N VAL A 96 7.59 -8.42 -21.78
CA VAL A 96 8.56 -8.86 -20.79
C VAL A 96 8.10 -8.46 -19.40
N LEU A 97 8.16 -9.41 -18.46
CA LEU A 97 7.86 -9.16 -17.05
C LEU A 97 8.75 -8.02 -16.52
N PRO A 98 8.21 -7.13 -15.68
CA PRO A 98 8.95 -6.02 -15.09
C PRO A 98 10.11 -6.53 -14.23
N GLN A 99 11.28 -5.90 -14.34
CA GLN A 99 12.51 -6.31 -13.63
C GLN A 99 13.15 -5.15 -12.87
N TRP A 100 13.79 -5.46 -11.74
CA TRP A 100 14.55 -4.49 -10.95
C TRP A 100 16.05 -4.63 -11.18
N PHE A 101 16.73 -3.49 -11.16
CA PHE A 101 18.17 -3.41 -11.39
C PHE A 101 18.87 -2.72 -10.22
N CYS A 102 20.08 -3.17 -9.91
CA CYS A 102 20.94 -2.51 -8.94
C CYS A 102 21.31 -1.10 -9.43
N SER A 103 21.09 -0.09 -8.61
CA SER A 103 21.43 1.30 -8.94
C SER A 103 22.92 1.53 -9.15
N ASN A 104 23.78 0.66 -8.60
CA ASN A 104 25.25 0.78 -8.69
C ASN A 104 25.82 0.08 -9.94
N CYS A 105 25.53 -1.21 -10.14
CA CYS A 105 26.14 -1.99 -11.22
C CYS A 105 25.18 -2.36 -12.37
N GLN A 106 23.91 -1.97 -12.28
CA GLN A 106 22.86 -2.31 -13.26
C GLN A 106 22.64 -3.81 -13.47
N ALA A 107 23.15 -4.67 -12.57
CA ALA A 107 22.81 -6.08 -12.56
C ALA A 107 21.35 -6.26 -12.11
N GLN A 108 20.65 -7.19 -12.75
CA GLN A 108 19.27 -7.53 -12.41
C GLN A 108 19.22 -8.18 -11.02
N TYR A 109 18.25 -7.80 -10.20
CA TYR A 109 17.93 -8.55 -8.98
C TYR A 109 17.17 -9.82 -9.33
N GLU A 110 17.49 -10.90 -8.61
CA GLU A 110 16.80 -12.18 -8.77
C GLU A 110 15.38 -12.11 -8.18
N THR A 111 14.38 -12.34 -9.02
CA THR A 111 12.97 -12.26 -8.63
C THR A 111 12.61 -13.28 -7.55
N GLU A 112 13.16 -14.50 -7.60
CA GLU A 112 12.91 -15.55 -6.60
C GLU A 112 13.40 -15.13 -5.20
N SER A 113 14.58 -14.50 -5.13
CA SER A 113 15.12 -13.96 -3.88
C SER A 113 14.23 -12.86 -3.29
N ILE A 114 13.69 -11.96 -4.14
CA ILE A 114 12.75 -10.92 -3.73
C ILE A 114 11.41 -11.53 -3.28
N GLU A 115 10.90 -12.52 -4.02
CA GLU A 115 9.65 -13.23 -3.70
C GLU A 115 9.75 -13.89 -2.33
N MET A 116 10.86 -14.58 -2.03
CA MET A 116 11.06 -15.20 -0.72
C MET A 116 11.12 -14.16 0.41
N ALA A 117 11.81 -13.03 0.18
CA ALA A 117 11.86 -11.93 1.14
C ALA A 117 10.47 -11.33 1.41
N LEU A 118 9.60 -11.27 0.39
CA LEU A 118 8.21 -10.85 0.55
C LEU A 118 7.37 -11.87 1.33
N VAL A 119 7.57 -13.17 1.08
CA VAL A 119 6.90 -14.23 1.86
C VAL A 119 7.30 -14.13 3.33
N GLU A 120 8.58 -13.97 3.64
CA GLU A 120 9.03 -13.75 5.02
C GLU A 120 8.43 -12.48 5.63
N ALA A 121 8.35 -11.40 4.87
CA ALA A 121 7.77 -10.16 5.36
C ALA A 121 6.26 -10.28 5.62
N LEU A 122 5.53 -11.00 4.76
CA LEU A 122 4.13 -11.34 4.96
C LEU A 122 3.94 -12.17 6.23
N GLN A 123 4.76 -13.20 6.45
CA GLN A 123 4.74 -14.02 7.67
C GLN A 123 5.04 -13.21 8.92
N LYS A 124 6.05 -12.31 8.87
CA LYS A 124 6.35 -11.38 9.97
C LYS A 124 5.16 -10.49 10.29
N LYS A 125 4.47 -9.95 9.27
CA LYS A 125 3.25 -9.16 9.46
C LYS A 125 2.10 -9.96 10.06
N LEU A 126 1.88 -11.20 9.60
CA LEU A 126 0.89 -12.10 10.18
C LEU A 126 1.19 -12.38 11.66
N MET A 127 2.47 -12.61 11.99
CA MET A 127 2.91 -12.80 13.36
C MET A 127 2.63 -11.55 14.21
N SER A 128 2.96 -10.36 13.71
CA SER A 128 2.62 -9.09 14.38
C SER A 128 1.12 -8.92 14.60
N TYR A 129 0.28 -9.25 13.62
CA TYR A 129 -1.18 -9.19 13.77
C TYR A 129 -1.69 -10.21 14.80
N THR A 130 -1.08 -11.40 14.89
CA THR A 130 -1.49 -12.46 15.82
C THR A 130 -1.07 -12.15 17.25
N LEU A 131 0.13 -11.59 17.43
CA LEU A 131 0.71 -11.26 18.74
C LEU A 131 0.42 -9.84 19.21
N GLN A 132 -0.42 -9.09 18.48
CA GLN A 132 -0.72 -7.71 18.83
C GLN A 132 -1.34 -7.59 20.22
N ASP A 133 -1.06 -6.46 20.86
CA ASP A 133 -1.75 -6.10 22.10
C ASP A 133 -3.22 -5.78 21.84
N LEU A 134 -4.03 -5.96 22.88
CA LEU A 134 -5.39 -5.44 22.92
C LEU A 134 -5.44 -4.20 23.81
N VAL A 135 -6.19 -3.18 23.39
CA VAL A 135 -6.30 -1.90 24.12
C VAL A 135 -7.74 -1.66 24.54
N CYS A 136 -7.92 -1.18 25.76
CA CYS A 136 -9.25 -0.84 26.26
C CYS A 136 -9.80 0.38 25.52
N THR A 137 -11.02 0.29 25.01
CA THR A 137 -11.69 1.37 24.28
C THR A 137 -11.91 2.63 25.13
N LYS A 138 -12.14 2.46 26.45
CA LYS A 138 -12.41 3.53 27.41
C LYS A 138 -11.15 4.18 27.98
N CYS A 139 -10.32 3.43 28.70
CA CYS A 139 -9.17 3.99 29.43
C CYS A 139 -7.86 3.97 28.63
N LYS A 140 -7.85 3.37 27.43
CA LYS A 140 -6.66 3.20 26.58
C LYS A 140 -5.51 2.39 27.21
N GLY A 141 -5.78 1.67 28.30
CA GLY A 141 -4.83 0.74 28.91
C GLY A 141 -4.67 -0.54 28.09
N VAL A 142 -3.46 -1.09 28.07
CA VAL A 142 -3.11 -2.36 27.42
C VAL A 142 -3.62 -3.55 28.25
N LYS A 143 -4.06 -4.61 27.59
CA LYS A 143 -4.51 -5.84 28.24
C LYS A 143 -3.32 -6.66 28.72
N GLU A 144 -3.13 -6.75 30.04
CA GLU A 144 -1.98 -7.42 30.66
C GLU A 144 -2.16 -8.94 30.86
N ALA A 145 -3.38 -9.45 30.80
CA ALA A 145 -3.70 -10.86 31.10
C ALA A 145 -4.62 -11.46 30.05
N ASN A 146 -4.50 -12.77 29.81
CA ASN A 146 -5.20 -13.45 28.71
C ASN A 146 -6.70 -13.66 28.97
N MET A 147 -7.07 -14.10 30.17
CA MET A 147 -8.45 -14.51 30.49
C MET A 147 -9.49 -13.40 30.63
N PRO A 148 -9.17 -12.18 31.13
CA PRO A 148 -10.17 -11.14 31.30
C PRO A 148 -10.89 -10.78 30.01
N LEU A 149 -12.22 -10.80 30.02
CA LEU A 149 -13.04 -10.37 28.88
C LEU A 149 -13.16 -8.84 28.81
N TYR A 150 -13.16 -8.18 29.97
CA TYR A 150 -13.31 -6.74 30.09
C TYR A 150 -12.14 -6.13 30.87
N CYS A 151 -11.88 -4.85 30.61
CA CYS A 151 -10.92 -4.07 31.38
C CYS A 151 -11.44 -3.81 32.80
N ARG A 152 -10.53 -3.49 33.74
CA ARG A 152 -10.88 -3.07 35.11
C ARG A 152 -11.81 -1.86 35.17
N CYS A 153 -11.84 -1.03 34.13
CA CYS A 153 -12.77 0.09 33.97
C CYS A 153 -14.13 -0.28 33.35
N ALA A 154 -14.43 -1.58 33.23
CA ALA A 154 -15.61 -2.12 32.54
C ALA A 154 -15.71 -1.66 31.06
N GLY A 155 -14.57 -1.48 30.39
CA GLY A 155 -14.51 -1.23 28.95
C GLY A 155 -14.10 -2.47 28.18
N ASP A 156 -14.57 -2.58 26.94
CA ASP A 156 -14.16 -3.63 26.01
C ASP A 156 -12.71 -3.44 25.55
N PHE A 157 -12.11 -4.54 25.10
CA PHE A 157 -10.80 -4.55 24.47
C PHE A 157 -10.96 -4.61 22.95
N ASP A 158 -10.15 -3.83 22.25
CA ASP A 158 -10.12 -3.80 20.78
C ASP A 158 -8.70 -4.06 20.27
N LEU A 159 -8.58 -4.42 19.00
CA LEU A 159 -7.32 -4.64 18.31
C LEU A 159 -6.52 -3.33 18.24
N THR A 160 -5.22 -3.40 18.48
CA THR A 160 -4.32 -2.27 18.21
C THR A 160 -4.09 -2.05 16.71
N PHE A 161 -4.17 -3.13 15.95
CA PHE A 161 -4.04 -3.17 14.51
C PHE A 161 -5.23 -3.93 13.90
N SER A 162 -6.11 -3.18 13.24
CA SER A 162 -7.40 -3.70 12.77
C SER A 162 -7.25 -4.74 11.66
N ALA A 163 -8.23 -5.66 11.56
CA ALA A 163 -8.31 -6.63 10.47
C ALA A 163 -8.38 -5.94 9.09
N LYS A 164 -9.06 -4.79 9.01
CA LYS A 164 -9.15 -3.98 7.79
C LYS A 164 -7.78 -3.48 7.33
N SER A 165 -7.01 -2.88 8.25
CA SER A 165 -5.66 -2.38 7.95
C SER A 165 -4.70 -3.52 7.55
N PHE A 166 -4.86 -4.70 8.15
CA PHE A 166 -4.10 -5.89 7.73
C PHE A 166 -4.48 -6.35 6.32
N SER A 167 -5.78 -6.34 6.00
CA SER A 167 -6.31 -6.68 4.67
C SER A 167 -5.82 -5.72 3.57
N GLU A 168 -5.79 -4.42 3.86
CA GLU A 168 -5.21 -3.41 2.97
C GLU A 168 -3.73 -3.68 2.68
N GLN A 169 -2.95 -4.08 3.69
CA GLN A 169 -1.55 -4.47 3.49
C GLN A 169 -1.43 -5.72 2.63
N ILE A 170 -2.21 -6.77 2.88
CA ILE A 170 -2.22 -7.99 2.08
C ILE A 170 -2.55 -7.70 0.61
N THR A 171 -3.45 -6.76 0.36
CA THR A 171 -3.81 -6.34 -1.00
C THR A 171 -2.60 -5.79 -1.76
N VAL A 172 -1.72 -5.02 -1.09
CA VAL A 172 -0.47 -4.54 -1.71
C VAL A 172 0.46 -5.71 -2.07
N PHE A 173 0.65 -6.68 -1.17
CA PHE A 173 1.43 -7.89 -1.49
C PHE A 173 0.84 -8.66 -2.68
N ARG A 174 -0.49 -8.79 -2.73
CA ARG A 174 -1.19 -9.47 -3.84
C ARG A 174 -0.97 -8.76 -5.16
N ASN A 175 -1.10 -7.43 -5.19
CA ASN A 175 -0.86 -6.64 -6.38
C ASN A 175 0.58 -6.73 -6.89
N ILE A 176 1.57 -6.73 -5.97
CA ILE A 176 2.98 -6.95 -6.31
C ILE A 176 3.13 -8.36 -6.90
N ALA A 177 2.59 -9.37 -6.25
CA ALA A 177 2.72 -10.75 -6.68
C ALA A 177 2.16 -10.96 -8.10
N SER A 178 0.97 -10.44 -8.38
CA SER A 178 0.34 -10.52 -9.71
C SER A 178 1.08 -9.70 -10.77
N HIS A 179 1.60 -8.51 -10.42
CA HIS A 179 2.32 -7.66 -11.37
C HIS A 179 3.67 -8.24 -11.80
N TYR A 180 4.37 -8.93 -10.89
CA TYR A 180 5.70 -9.51 -11.14
C TYR A 180 5.67 -11.04 -11.34
N ASN A 181 4.47 -11.65 -11.41
CA ASN A 181 4.24 -13.07 -11.61
C ASN A 181 4.95 -13.97 -10.55
N MET A 182 4.72 -13.66 -9.28
CA MET A 182 5.26 -14.37 -8.12
C MET A 182 4.26 -15.43 -7.61
N SER A 183 4.31 -16.64 -8.19
CA SER A 183 3.32 -17.69 -7.91
C SER A 183 3.33 -18.18 -6.46
N PHE A 184 4.51 -18.29 -5.83
CA PHE A 184 4.61 -18.81 -4.47
C PHE A 184 4.07 -17.81 -3.44
N LEU A 185 4.31 -16.51 -3.67
CA LEU A 185 3.72 -15.46 -2.86
C LEU A 185 2.19 -15.40 -3.02
N GLU A 186 1.68 -15.52 -4.25
CA GLU A 186 0.23 -15.58 -4.50
C GLU A 186 -0.44 -16.75 -3.77
N GLU A 187 0.11 -17.97 -3.89
CA GLU A 187 -0.40 -19.16 -3.21
C GLU A 187 -0.41 -18.98 -1.68
N THR A 188 0.65 -18.38 -1.14
CA THR A 188 0.76 -18.10 0.30
C THR A 188 -0.32 -17.12 0.77
N ILE A 189 -0.59 -16.07 -0.02
CA ILE A 189 -1.64 -15.08 0.27
C ILE A 189 -3.03 -15.71 0.18
N ASP A 190 -3.29 -16.50 -0.87
CA ASP A 190 -4.59 -17.15 -1.05
C ASP A 190 -4.87 -18.15 0.07
N TRP A 191 -3.87 -18.93 0.49
CA TRP A 191 -3.99 -19.81 1.66
C TRP A 191 -4.31 -19.01 2.94
N LEU A 192 -3.63 -17.90 3.17
CA LEU A 192 -3.86 -17.03 4.33
C LEU A 192 -5.30 -16.49 4.37
N LEU A 193 -5.81 -16.04 3.22
CA LEU A 193 -7.17 -15.50 3.10
C LEU A 193 -8.25 -16.58 3.30
N VAL A 194 -8.04 -17.79 2.77
CA VAL A 194 -8.94 -18.93 2.98
C VAL A 194 -8.99 -19.33 4.47
N MET A 195 -7.83 -19.37 5.13
CA MET A 195 -7.74 -19.73 6.54
C MET A 195 -8.22 -18.62 7.49
N SER A 196 -8.31 -17.37 7.02
CA SER A 196 -8.68 -16.20 7.83
C SER A 196 -9.84 -15.40 7.21
N PRO A 197 -11.08 -15.92 7.20
CA PRO A 197 -12.22 -15.29 6.53
C PRO A 197 -12.52 -13.87 7.01
N HIS A 198 -12.26 -13.58 8.28
CA HIS A 198 -12.47 -12.26 8.89
C HIS A 198 -11.56 -11.16 8.30
N VAL A 199 -10.37 -11.54 7.79
CA VAL A 199 -9.46 -10.63 7.08
C VAL A 199 -9.95 -10.40 5.65
N GLY A 200 -10.43 -11.45 4.98
CA GLY A 200 -10.97 -11.38 3.61
C GLY A 200 -12.30 -10.62 3.50
N GLN A 201 -13.16 -10.68 4.51
CA GLN A 201 -14.45 -9.97 4.53
C GLN A 201 -14.31 -8.44 4.68
N SER A 202 -13.14 -7.94 5.06
CA SER A 202 -12.87 -6.50 5.21
C SER A 202 -12.61 -5.78 3.87
N ILE A 203 -12.70 -6.50 2.74
CA ILE A 203 -12.42 -6.01 1.39
C ILE A 203 -13.68 -5.40 0.72
N HIS A 204 -14.86 -5.52 1.35
CA HIS A 204 -16.14 -5.00 0.84
C HIS A 204 -16.65 -3.77 1.60
#